data_AF-A0A0M8KL66-F1
#
_entry.id   AF-A0A0M8KL66-F1
#
_cell.length_a   1.000
_cell.length_b   1.000
_cell.length_c   1.000
_cell.angle_alpha   90.00
_cell.angle_beta   90.00
_cell.angle_gamma   90.00
#
_symmetry.space_group_name_H-M   'P 1'
#
loop_
_entity.id
_entity.type
_entity.pdbx_description
1 polymer ?
#
loop_
_entity_poly.entity_id
_entity_poly.type
_entity_poly.pdbx_seq_one_letter_code
_entity_poly.pdbx_strand_id
1 'polypeptide(L)'
;MSLNDLVEAYALDPTAEGLHDLQAGIMAAPRYDPLLSVSRAVVPLLRDGKHQEIVDLIRSWMPGALLSPSAHGYLAKALTELGDAEAGRIEAKFSRLALDSIAASGSGSEEEPCSVLRIEDEYDILRASSQRPTAQRQVSDERGQFDVHTLEDGGEVWFRLLWLAPSAAVQEDEAGDAPEN
;
A
#
# COMPACT_ATOMS: atom_id res chain seq x y z
N MET A 1 21.42 -8.74 3.06
CA MET A 1 20.88 -8.58 1.70
C MET A 1 20.50 -7.11 1.54
N SER A 2 20.85 -6.46 0.43
CA SER A 2 20.46 -5.08 0.17
C SER A 2 18.98 -5.00 -0.25
N LEU A 3 18.36 -3.83 -0.19
CA LEU A 3 16.98 -3.67 -0.67
C LEU A 3 16.87 -3.93 -2.18
N ASN A 4 17.90 -3.60 -2.96
CA ASN A 4 17.93 -3.93 -4.38
C ASN A 4 17.97 -5.44 -4.62
N ASP A 5 18.74 -6.17 -3.81
CA ASP A 5 18.83 -7.63 -3.90
C ASP A 5 17.45 -8.27 -3.58
N LEU A 6 16.73 -7.71 -2.61
CA LEU A 6 15.37 -8.16 -2.26
C LEU A 6 14.38 -7.94 -3.40
N VAL A 7 14.43 -6.77 -4.05
CA VAL A 7 13.60 -6.47 -5.22
C VAL A 7 13.88 -7.43 -6.36
N GLU A 8 15.16 -7.64 -6.68
CA GLU A 8 15.56 -8.52 -7.77
C GLU A 8 15.12 -9.96 -7.50
N ALA A 9 15.39 -10.47 -6.30
CA ALA A 9 14.97 -11.81 -5.90
C ALA A 9 13.44 -11.96 -5.97
N TYR A 10 12.69 -11.00 -5.42
CA TYR A 10 11.24 -11.05 -5.40
C TYR A 10 10.62 -10.90 -6.79
N ALA A 11 11.16 -10.04 -7.66
CA ALA A 11 10.68 -9.87 -9.02
C ALA A 11 10.91 -11.12 -9.89
N LEU A 12 11.95 -11.92 -9.57
CA LEU A 12 12.25 -13.18 -10.24
C LEU A 12 11.42 -14.35 -9.70
N ASP A 13 11.22 -14.41 -8.37
CA ASP A 13 10.47 -15.47 -7.69
C ASP A 13 9.58 -14.89 -6.57
N PRO A 14 8.35 -14.44 -6.91
CA PRO A 14 7.44 -13.84 -5.93
C PRO A 14 6.91 -14.89 -4.94
N THR A 15 7.55 -14.99 -3.78
CA THR A 15 7.13 -15.84 -2.66
C THR A 15 6.58 -15.01 -1.50
N ALA A 16 5.81 -15.64 -0.61
CA ALA A 16 5.30 -14.96 0.59
C ALA A 16 6.43 -14.50 1.53
N GLU A 17 7.48 -15.32 1.69
CA GLU A 17 8.67 -14.97 2.47
C GLU A 17 9.43 -13.80 1.84
N GLY A 18 9.65 -13.84 0.51
CA GLY A 18 10.29 -12.74 -0.21
C GLY A 18 9.50 -11.44 -0.14
N LEU A 19 8.16 -11.49 -0.19
CA LEU A 19 7.31 -10.32 0.00
C LEU A 19 7.46 -9.74 1.41
N HIS A 20 7.47 -10.59 2.43
CA HIS A 20 7.64 -10.17 3.82
C HIS A 20 8.98 -9.44 4.03
N ASP A 21 10.08 -10.02 3.54
CA ASP A 21 11.41 -9.41 3.63
C ASP A 21 11.49 -8.09 2.86
N LEU A 22 10.88 -8.03 1.67
CA LEU A 22 10.84 -6.81 0.86
C LEU A 22 10.02 -5.70 1.55
N GLN A 23 8.86 -6.03 2.12
CA GLN A 23 8.03 -5.10 2.90
C GLN A 23 8.80 -4.56 4.11
N ALA A 24 9.46 -5.44 4.87
CA ALA A 24 10.29 -5.04 5.99
C ALA A 24 11.46 -4.13 5.55
N GLY A 25 12.12 -4.46 4.44
CA GLY A 25 13.19 -3.65 3.85
C GLY A 25 12.72 -2.25 3.42
N ILE A 26 11.52 -2.14 2.84
CA ILE A 26 10.92 -0.85 2.46
C ILE A 26 10.54 -0.03 3.68
N MET A 27 9.91 -0.63 4.70
CA MET A 27 9.54 0.08 5.93
C MET A 27 10.77 0.60 6.70
N ALA A 28 11.91 -0.07 6.58
CA ALA A 28 13.18 0.37 7.15
C ALA A 28 13.94 1.38 6.27
N ALA A 29 13.47 1.64 5.04
CA ALA A 29 14.19 2.49 4.10
C ALA A 29 14.07 3.99 4.43
N PRO A 30 15.08 4.80 4.10
CA PRO A 30 14.95 6.26 4.17
C PRO A 30 13.77 6.75 3.33
N ARG A 31 13.03 7.72 3.88
CA ARG A 31 11.87 8.36 3.22
C ARG A 31 10.67 7.44 2.98
N TYR A 32 10.62 6.27 3.62
CA TYR A 32 9.35 5.58 3.79
C TYR A 32 8.38 6.46 4.57
N ASP A 33 7.19 6.66 4.02
CA ASP A 33 6.11 7.44 4.61
C ASP A 33 4.79 6.68 4.36
N PRO A 34 4.15 6.12 5.40
CA PRO A 34 2.88 5.42 5.26
C PRO A 34 1.71 6.34 4.89
N LEU A 35 1.87 7.66 5.07
CA LEU A 35 0.88 8.69 4.76
C LEU A 35 1.12 9.35 3.40
N LEU A 36 2.12 8.88 2.64
CA LEU A 36 2.38 9.37 1.29
C LEU A 36 1.12 9.15 0.41
N SER A 37 0.60 10.25 -0.12
CA SER A 37 -0.41 10.24 -1.17
C SER A 37 0.22 10.74 -2.48
N VAL A 38 0.68 9.79 -3.29
CA VAL A 38 1.19 9.95 -4.64
C VAL A 38 0.19 10.73 -5.48
N SER A 39 -1.08 10.32 -5.51
CA SER A 39 -2.09 10.99 -6.36
C SER A 39 -2.28 12.46 -5.97
N ARG A 40 -2.35 12.78 -4.67
CA ARG A 40 -2.47 14.15 -4.19
C ARG A 40 -1.29 15.02 -4.62
N ALA A 41 -0.08 14.46 -4.61
CA ALA A 41 1.14 15.18 -4.99
C ALA A 41 1.32 15.29 -6.51
N VAL A 42 0.95 14.24 -7.27
CA VAL A 42 1.23 14.13 -8.71
C VAL A 42 0.13 14.72 -9.59
N VAL A 43 -1.15 14.62 -9.20
CA VAL A 43 -2.28 15.06 -10.04
C VAL A 43 -2.18 16.54 -10.46
N PRO A 44 -1.77 17.50 -9.60
CA PRO A 44 -1.56 18.88 -10.03
C PRO A 44 -0.51 19.00 -11.14
N LEU A 45 0.65 18.36 -10.98
CA LEU A 45 1.73 18.35 -11.98
C LEU A 45 1.29 17.71 -13.29
N LEU A 46 0.50 16.64 -13.20
CA LEU A 46 -0.04 15.94 -14.37
C LEU A 46 -1.00 16.83 -15.18
N ARG A 47 -1.86 17.60 -14.50
CA ARG A 47 -2.77 18.56 -15.15
C ARG A 47 -2.01 19.67 -15.88
N ASP A 48 -0.87 20.08 -15.33
CA ASP A 48 -0.01 21.12 -15.88
C ASP A 48 0.98 20.59 -16.95
N GLY A 49 0.96 19.28 -17.26
CA GLY A 49 1.87 18.66 -18.23
C GLY A 49 3.34 18.60 -17.77
N LYS A 50 3.60 18.72 -16.47
CA LYS A 50 4.93 18.80 -15.87
C LYS A 50 5.56 17.42 -15.68
N HIS A 51 5.71 16.65 -16.76
CA HIS A 51 6.10 15.24 -16.70
C HIS A 51 7.49 15.00 -16.09
N GLN A 52 8.47 15.88 -16.35
CA GLN A 52 9.79 15.75 -15.72
C GLN A 52 9.72 15.97 -14.20
N GLU A 53 8.93 16.93 -13.72
CA GLU A 53 8.75 17.17 -12.28
C GLU A 53 8.10 15.96 -11.59
N ILE A 54 7.20 15.24 -12.28
CA ILE A 54 6.60 13.99 -11.78
C ILE A 54 7.69 12.90 -11.64
N VAL A 55 8.53 12.75 -12.66
CA VAL A 55 9.63 11.77 -12.63
C VAL A 55 10.57 12.04 -11.46
N ASP A 56 11.01 13.29 -11.31
CA ASP A 56 11.96 13.68 -10.26
C ASP A 56 11.35 13.51 -8.86
N LEU A 57 10.08 13.91 -8.70
CA LEU A 57 9.35 13.78 -7.45
C LEU A 57 9.21 12.31 -7.02
N ILE A 58 8.74 11.43 -7.92
CA ILE A 58 8.55 10.02 -7.60
C ILE A 58 9.88 9.34 -7.29
N ARG A 59 10.94 9.63 -8.07
CA ARG A 59 12.29 9.11 -7.80
C ARG A 59 12.83 9.55 -6.44
N SER A 60 12.44 10.74 -5.96
CA SER A 60 12.83 11.20 -4.62
C SER A 60 12.22 10.36 -3.49
N TRP A 61 11.06 9.74 -3.72
CA TRP A 61 10.43 8.84 -2.75
C TRP A 61 11.02 7.44 -2.77
N MET A 62 11.82 7.09 -3.78
CA MET A 62 12.47 5.80 -3.83
C MET A 62 13.64 5.71 -2.81
N PRO A 63 13.84 4.52 -2.21
CA PRO A 63 13.10 3.27 -2.43
C PRO A 63 11.86 3.10 -1.51
N GLY A 64 11.52 4.11 -0.70
CA GLY A 64 10.38 4.09 0.22
C GLY A 64 9.00 3.99 -0.46
N ALA A 65 8.90 4.17 -1.78
CA ALA A 65 7.67 4.03 -2.59
C ALA A 65 7.69 2.84 -3.57
N LEU A 66 8.64 1.91 -3.41
CA LEU A 66 8.93 0.84 -4.37
C LEU A 66 7.82 -0.21 -4.56
N LEU A 67 6.98 -0.41 -3.55
CA LEU A 67 5.76 -1.23 -3.66
C LEU A 67 4.50 -0.34 -3.67
N SER A 68 4.57 0.87 -4.22
CA SER A 68 3.39 1.70 -4.47
C SER A 68 2.94 1.53 -5.93
N PRO A 69 1.77 0.93 -6.19
CA PRO A 69 1.22 0.82 -7.54
C PRO A 69 1.08 2.18 -8.22
N SER A 70 0.52 3.17 -7.51
CA SER A 70 0.34 4.53 -8.00
C SER A 70 1.67 5.20 -8.37
N ALA A 71 2.72 5.09 -7.55
CA ALA A 71 4.02 5.70 -7.85
C ALA A 71 4.56 5.22 -9.19
N HIS A 72 4.58 3.90 -9.40
CA HIS A 72 5.02 3.31 -10.65
C HIS A 72 4.09 3.62 -11.83
N GLY A 73 2.77 3.65 -11.62
CA GLY A 73 1.80 3.96 -12.66
C GLY A 73 1.91 5.40 -13.19
N TYR A 74 2.08 6.38 -12.29
CA TYR A 74 2.31 7.77 -12.69
C TYR A 74 3.68 7.96 -13.32
N LEU A 75 4.71 7.29 -12.82
CA LEU A 75 6.06 7.35 -13.38
C LEU A 75 6.09 6.78 -14.81
N ALA A 76 5.41 5.64 -15.03
CA ALA A 76 5.25 5.02 -16.33
C ALA A 76 4.63 5.98 -17.36
N LYS A 77 3.54 6.64 -16.96
CA LYS A 77 2.86 7.64 -17.79
C LYS A 77 3.78 8.82 -18.09
N ALA A 78 4.41 9.41 -17.08
CA ALA A 78 5.26 10.58 -17.26
C ALA A 78 6.47 10.28 -18.18
N LEU A 79 7.11 9.12 -18.04
CA LEU A 79 8.21 8.71 -18.91
C LEU A 79 7.76 8.52 -20.36
N THR A 80 6.59 7.93 -20.57
CA THR A 80 6.00 7.74 -21.90
C THR A 80 5.75 9.09 -22.59
N GLU A 81 5.20 10.07 -21.88
CA GLU A 81 4.96 11.43 -22.40
C GLU A 81 6.27 12.19 -22.70
N LEU A 82 7.36 11.87 -22.02
CA LEU A 82 8.70 12.39 -22.31
C LEU A 82 9.41 11.67 -23.47
N GLY A 83 8.76 10.67 -24.08
CA GLY A 83 9.30 9.89 -25.19
C GLY A 83 10.14 8.67 -24.78
N ASP A 84 10.25 8.37 -23.48
CA ASP A 84 10.95 7.18 -22.97
C ASP A 84 9.96 6.03 -22.71
N ALA A 85 9.41 5.50 -23.80
CA ALA A 85 8.41 4.42 -23.73
C ALA A 85 8.98 3.08 -23.24
N GLU A 86 10.30 2.87 -23.29
CA GLU A 86 10.91 1.66 -22.72
C GLU A 86 10.92 1.75 -21.20
N ALA A 87 11.45 2.85 -20.64
CA ALA A 87 11.41 3.05 -19.20
C ALA A 87 9.97 3.09 -18.69
N GLY A 88 9.05 3.71 -19.44
CA GLY A 88 7.62 3.70 -19.13
C GLY A 88 7.04 2.29 -19.00
N ARG A 89 7.41 1.37 -19.90
CA ARG A 89 6.97 -0.04 -19.83
C ARG A 89 7.55 -0.80 -18.66
N ILE A 90 8.79 -0.51 -18.26
CA ILE A 90 9.41 -1.11 -17.07
C ILE A 90 8.62 -0.70 -15.82
N GLU A 91 8.34 0.60 -15.67
CA GLU A 91 7.57 1.11 -14.53
C GLU A 91 6.14 0.58 -14.51
N ALA A 92 5.50 0.41 -15.68
CA ALA A 92 4.19 -0.24 -15.74
C ALA A 92 4.22 -1.69 -15.22
N LYS A 93 5.31 -2.43 -15.45
CA LYS A 93 5.48 -3.78 -14.87
C LYS A 93 5.64 -3.73 -13.35
N PHE A 94 6.38 -2.77 -12.82
CA PHE A 94 6.50 -2.58 -11.37
C PHE A 94 5.18 -2.18 -10.72
N SER A 95 4.38 -1.33 -11.38
CA SER A 95 3.02 -0.99 -10.92
C SER A 95 2.15 -2.24 -10.82
N ARG A 96 2.22 -3.12 -11.83
CA ARG A 96 1.51 -4.41 -11.81
C ARG A 96 2.03 -5.35 -10.72
N LEU A 97 3.35 -5.48 -10.59
CA LEU A 97 3.97 -6.27 -9.53
C LEU A 97 3.48 -5.82 -8.16
N ALA A 98 3.47 -4.52 -7.88
CA ALA A 98 3.01 -3.99 -6.59
C ALA A 98 1.54 -4.32 -6.29
N LEU A 99 0.64 -4.23 -7.30
CA LEU A 99 -0.75 -4.66 -7.15
C LEU A 99 -0.87 -6.16 -6.86
N ASP A 100 -0.16 -6.97 -7.65
CA ASP A 100 -0.18 -8.42 -7.51
C ASP A 100 0.40 -8.84 -6.14
N SER A 101 1.41 -8.12 -5.62
CA SER A 101 1.95 -8.34 -4.27
C SER A 101 0.94 -8.09 -3.16
N ILE A 102 0.17 -7.00 -3.24
CA ILE A 102 -0.87 -6.71 -2.24
C ILE A 102 -1.97 -7.78 -2.33
N ALA A 103 -2.43 -8.10 -3.54
CA ALA A 103 -3.46 -9.12 -3.75
C ALA A 103 -2.99 -10.54 -3.35
N ALA A 104 -1.70 -10.83 -3.41
CA ALA A 104 -1.14 -12.12 -2.97
C ALA A 104 -1.00 -12.22 -1.45
N SER A 105 -1.08 -11.10 -0.72
CA SER A 105 -0.90 -11.08 0.74
C SER A 105 -2.16 -11.50 1.53
N GLY A 106 -3.32 -11.50 0.89
CA GLY A 106 -4.60 -11.87 1.48
C GLY A 106 -5.74 -11.75 0.47
N SER A 107 -6.88 -12.37 0.76
CA SER A 107 -8.08 -12.29 -0.09
C SER A 107 -8.86 -10.98 0.11
N GLY A 108 -8.54 -10.21 1.16
CA GLY A 108 -9.27 -9.01 1.56
C GLY A 108 -10.45 -9.30 2.48
N SER A 109 -10.64 -10.55 2.91
CA SER A 109 -11.61 -10.89 3.96
C SER A 109 -11.10 -10.49 5.35
N GLU A 110 -11.97 -10.56 6.35
CA GLU A 110 -11.58 -10.32 7.75
C GLU A 110 -10.51 -11.32 8.22
N GLU A 111 -10.59 -12.58 7.80
CA GLU A 111 -9.65 -13.65 8.15
C GLU A 111 -8.30 -13.51 7.43
N GLU A 112 -8.32 -13.08 6.17
CA GLU A 112 -7.15 -12.94 5.29
C GLU A 112 -7.08 -11.52 4.69
N PRO A 113 -6.83 -10.48 5.50
CA PRO A 113 -6.79 -9.10 5.03
C PRO A 113 -5.59 -8.86 4.12
N CYS A 114 -5.77 -8.00 3.12
CA CYS A 114 -4.68 -7.56 2.25
C CYS A 114 -3.71 -6.68 3.05
N SER A 115 -2.42 -6.99 3.03
CA SER A 115 -1.39 -6.19 3.69
C SER A 115 -0.94 -5.02 2.83
N VAL A 116 -0.98 -3.81 3.40
CA VAL A 116 -0.60 -2.57 2.72
C VAL A 116 0.53 -1.84 3.44
N LEU A 117 1.33 -1.09 2.68
CA LEU A 117 2.42 -0.26 3.20
C LEU A 117 2.01 1.22 3.31
N ARG A 118 0.96 1.64 2.60
CA ARG A 118 0.42 3.00 2.66
C ARG A 118 -1.10 2.95 2.58
N ILE A 119 -1.74 3.98 3.11
CA ILE A 119 -3.20 4.15 2.99
C ILE A 119 -3.62 4.20 1.52
N GLU A 120 -2.81 4.85 0.66
CA GLU A 120 -3.14 4.94 -0.77
C GLU A 120 -3.12 3.59 -1.50
N ASP A 121 -2.35 2.60 -1.01
CA ASP A 121 -2.27 1.27 -1.60
C ASP A 121 -3.64 0.56 -1.53
N GLU A 122 -4.46 0.84 -0.51
CA GLU A 122 -5.84 0.35 -0.37
C GLU A 122 -6.70 0.81 -1.56
N TYR A 123 -6.61 2.11 -1.86
CA TYR A 123 -7.36 2.72 -2.96
C TYR A 123 -6.82 2.28 -4.32
N ASP A 124 -5.53 1.95 -4.43
CA ASP A 124 -4.97 1.33 -5.63
C ASP A 124 -5.63 -0.02 -5.92
N ILE A 125 -5.82 -0.86 -4.90
CA ILE A 125 -6.50 -2.15 -5.03
C ILE A 125 -7.97 -1.98 -5.38
N LEU A 126 -8.69 -1.12 -4.64
CA LEU A 126 -10.11 -0.88 -4.91
C LEU A 126 -10.34 -0.37 -6.34
N ARG A 127 -9.49 0.55 -6.83
CA ARG A 127 -9.55 1.02 -8.22
C ARG A 127 -9.24 -0.09 -9.22
N ALA A 128 -8.18 -0.88 -8.98
CA ALA A 128 -7.80 -1.97 -9.88
C ALA A 128 -8.91 -3.04 -10.00
N SER A 129 -9.64 -3.28 -8.91
CA SER A 129 -10.77 -4.20 -8.85
C SER A 129 -12.11 -3.57 -9.26
N SER A 130 -12.12 -2.30 -9.68
CA SER A 130 -13.34 -1.53 -9.98
C SER A 130 -14.38 -1.52 -8.83
N GLN A 131 -13.89 -1.62 -7.60
CA GLN A 131 -14.69 -1.57 -6.39
C GLN A 131 -14.76 -0.13 -5.87
N ARG A 132 -15.96 0.30 -5.46
CA ARG A 132 -16.20 1.65 -4.96
C ARG A 132 -16.50 1.60 -3.46
N PRO A 133 -15.64 2.18 -2.61
CA PRO A 133 -15.93 2.29 -1.18
C PRO A 133 -16.99 3.37 -0.93
N THR A 134 -17.90 3.10 0.00
CA THR A 134 -18.96 4.01 0.45
C THR A 134 -18.76 4.48 1.89
N ALA A 135 -18.07 3.67 2.69
CA ALA A 135 -17.66 4.00 4.05
C ALA A 135 -16.31 3.35 4.34
N GLN A 136 -15.59 3.93 5.31
CA GLN A 136 -14.35 3.40 5.84
C GLN A 136 -14.40 3.48 7.37
N ARG A 137 -13.93 2.45 8.05
CA ARG A 137 -13.71 2.45 9.50
C ARG A 137 -12.37 1.81 9.82
N GLN A 138 -11.85 2.12 11.00
CA GLN A 138 -10.68 1.46 11.52
C GLN A 138 -11.10 0.41 12.56
N VAL A 139 -10.48 -0.76 12.49
CA VAL A 139 -10.62 -1.86 13.45
C VAL A 139 -9.23 -2.16 14.01
N SER A 140 -9.15 -2.46 15.31
CA SER A 140 -7.91 -2.87 15.96
C SER A 140 -8.16 -4.11 16.80
N ASP A 141 -7.31 -5.11 16.64
CA ASP A 141 -7.34 -6.34 17.42
C ASP A 141 -5.90 -6.84 17.70
N GLU A 142 -5.77 -8.04 18.25
CA GLU A 142 -4.48 -8.69 18.55
C GLU A 142 -3.62 -8.98 17.31
N ARG A 143 -4.21 -9.04 16.12
CA ARG A 143 -3.53 -9.29 14.83
C ARG A 143 -2.95 -8.00 14.24
N GLY A 144 -3.50 -6.83 14.57
CA GLY A 144 -3.02 -5.56 14.04
C GLY A 144 -4.05 -4.43 14.04
N GLN A 145 -3.77 -3.43 13.21
CA GLN A 145 -4.73 -2.39 12.86
C GLN A 145 -5.14 -2.57 11.40
N PHE A 146 -6.44 -2.39 11.17
CA PHE A 146 -7.07 -2.63 9.89
C PHE A 146 -7.91 -1.44 9.49
N ASP A 147 -7.83 -1.09 8.21
CA ASP A 147 -8.81 -0.24 7.59
C ASP A 147 -9.79 -1.12 6.81
N VAL A 148 -11.08 -0.93 7.09
CA VAL A 148 -12.16 -1.72 6.52
C VAL A 148 -13.03 -0.81 5.66
N HIS A 149 -13.10 -1.14 4.38
CA HIS A 149 -13.91 -0.42 3.40
C HIS A 149 -15.20 -1.16 3.14
N THR A 150 -16.34 -0.49 3.35
CA THR A 150 -17.65 -0.97 2.94
C THR A 150 -17.88 -0.59 1.49
N LEU A 151 -18.19 -1.56 0.64
CA LEU A 151 -18.42 -1.38 -0.79
C LEU A 151 -19.88 -1.01 -1.09
N GLU A 152 -20.15 -0.57 -2.33
CA GLU A 152 -21.51 -0.25 -2.79
C GLU A 152 -22.49 -1.44 -2.73
N ASP A 153 -21.99 -2.67 -2.85
CA ASP A 153 -22.80 -3.90 -2.74
C ASP A 153 -23.01 -4.37 -1.28
N GLY A 154 -22.47 -3.62 -0.31
CA GLY A 154 -22.51 -3.94 1.11
C GLY A 154 -21.43 -4.91 1.57
N GLY A 155 -20.58 -5.42 0.66
CA GLY A 155 -19.40 -6.21 1.01
C GLY A 155 -18.34 -5.38 1.73
N GLU A 156 -17.39 -6.05 2.35
CA GLU A 156 -16.27 -5.40 3.04
C GLU A 156 -14.93 -5.89 2.50
N VAL A 157 -13.96 -4.99 2.43
CA VAL A 157 -12.56 -5.30 2.14
C VAL A 157 -11.71 -4.82 3.29
N TRP A 158 -10.92 -5.74 3.83
CA TRP A 158 -10.05 -5.51 4.98
C TRP A 158 -8.61 -5.35 4.53
N PHE A 159 -7.99 -4.27 4.97
CA PHE A 159 -6.59 -3.96 4.73
C PHE A 159 -5.82 -3.88 6.04
N ARG A 160 -4.74 -4.65 6.17
CA ARG A 160 -3.84 -4.60 7.32
C ARG A 160 -2.77 -3.52 7.13
N LEU A 161 -2.69 -2.60 8.08
CA LEU A 161 -1.74 -1.49 8.06
C LEU A 161 -0.39 -1.93 8.68
N LEU A 162 0.58 -2.32 7.85
CA LEU A 162 1.81 -2.98 8.34
C LEU A 162 2.70 -2.11 9.24
N TRP A 163 2.56 -0.79 9.17
CA TRP A 163 3.34 0.14 9.98
C TRP A 163 2.73 0.42 11.36
N LEU A 164 1.52 -0.10 11.64
CA LEU A 164 0.86 0.07 12.92
C LEU A 164 0.95 -1.22 13.73
N ALA A 165 1.44 -1.11 14.96
CA ALA A 165 1.47 -2.23 15.88
C ALA A 165 0.02 -2.62 16.28
N PRO A 166 -0.21 -3.91 16.58
CA PRO A 166 -1.46 -4.33 17.23
C PRO A 166 -1.71 -3.49 18.48
N SER A 167 -2.96 -3.09 18.67
CA SER A 167 -3.33 -2.47 19.95
C SER A 167 -3.24 -3.55 21.01
N ALA A 168 -2.52 -3.31 22.11
CA ALA A 168 -2.69 -4.17 23.28
C ALA A 168 -4.17 -4.06 23.67
N ALA A 169 -4.90 -5.17 23.58
CA ALA A 169 -6.29 -5.22 24.00
C ALA A 169 -6.39 -4.48 25.33
N VAL A 170 -7.26 -3.46 25.38
CA VAL A 170 -7.71 -2.93 26.66
C VAL A 170 -8.29 -4.15 27.36
N GLN A 171 -7.57 -4.69 28.34
CA GLN A 171 -8.20 -5.52 29.34
C GLN A 171 -9.26 -4.61 29.94
N GLU A 172 -10.52 -4.86 29.59
CA GLU A 172 -11.64 -4.35 30.36
C GLU A 172 -11.43 -4.91 31.76
N ASP A 173 -10.80 -4.12 32.63
CA ASP A 173 -10.89 -4.29 34.07
C ASP A 173 -12.39 -4.27 34.37
N GLU A 174 -12.97 -5.45 34.60
CA GLU A 174 -14.21 -5.61 35.36
C GLU A 174 -13.97 -5.12 36.79
N ALA A 175 -13.84 -3.80 36.96
CA ALA A 175 -13.93 -3.12 38.23
C ALA A 175 -15.34 -2.54 38.34
N GLY A 176 -16.30 -3.39 38.69
CA GLY A 176 -17.69 -2.98 38.78
C GLY A 176 -18.67 -3.98 39.36
N ASP A 177 -18.23 -4.93 40.20
CA ASP A 177 -19.16 -5.64 41.08
C ASP A 177 -19.11 -5.02 42.48
N ALA A 178 -20.07 -4.13 42.73
CA ALA A 178 -20.65 -3.97 44.05
C ALA A 178 -22.13 -4.34 43.89
N PRO A 179 -22.71 -5.15 44.78
CA PRO A 179 -23.30 -4.52 45.97
C PRO A 179 -23.31 -5.36 47.28
N GLU A 180 -23.55 -4.62 48.38
CA GLU A 180 -24.18 -5.02 49.68
C GLU A 180 -23.44 -6.03 50.59
N ASN A 181 -23.18 -5.78 51.88
CA ASN A 181 -23.96 -5.13 52.95
C ASN A 181 -23.05 -4.37 53.96
#